data_AF-A0A845PVC2-F1
#
_entry.id   AF-A0A845PVC2-F1
#
_cell.length_a   1.000
_cell.length_b   1.000
_cell.length_c   1.000
_cell.angle_alpha   90.00
_cell.angle_beta   90.00
_cell.angle_gamma   90.00
#
_symmetry.space_group_name_H-M   'P 1'
#
loop_
_entity.id
_entity.type
_entity.pdbx_description
1 polymer ?
#
loop_
_entity_poly.entity_id
_entity_poly.type
_entity_poly.pdbx_seq_one_letter_code
_entity_poly.pdbx_strand_id
1 'polypeptide(L)'
;MNYILGYYPNITLLIGLLILFSLDFGFGVWKATVLGIRRTSEGFRKTFNKFLQYGGSIIVGMVLLNIVGDKDAHFAAQYSWLFGDLLLYIMIYIEVVSIFENMEAIGGSSDFVKYFIRPVRRMITFQLKNLLKDEESSINSNS
;
A
#
# COMPACT_ATOMS: atom_id res chain seq x y z
N MET A 1 -30.85 15.69 9.17
CA MET A 1 -29.64 15.75 8.33
C MET A 1 -29.41 14.32 7.83
N ASN A 2 -29.73 14.02 6.58
CA ASN A 2 -29.50 12.67 6.04
C ASN A 2 -27.99 12.52 5.82
N TYR A 3 -27.30 11.82 6.72
CA TYR A 3 -25.91 11.46 6.49
C TYR A 3 -25.91 10.36 5.42
N ILE A 4 -25.64 10.75 4.18
CA ILE A 4 -25.51 9.82 3.04
C ILE A 4 -24.33 8.86 3.27
N LEU A 5 -23.36 9.25 4.12
CA LEU A 5 -22.21 8.46 4.52
C LEU A 5 -21.98 8.63 6.04
N GLY A 6 -22.12 7.55 6.81
CA GLY A 6 -21.80 7.44 8.24
C GLY A 6 -20.34 7.05 8.54
N TYR A 7 -19.60 6.49 7.57
CA TYR A 7 -18.18 6.17 7.73
C TYR A 7 -17.28 7.01 6.80
N TYR A 8 -16.20 7.57 7.36
CA TYR A 8 -15.13 8.26 6.64
C TYR A 8 -13.76 7.68 7.01
N PRO A 9 -12.87 7.47 6.02
CA PRO A 9 -11.51 7.03 6.28
C PRO A 9 -10.70 8.05 7.07
N ASN A 10 -9.69 7.56 7.80
CA ASN A 10 -8.78 8.41 8.57
C ASN A 10 -7.98 9.36 7.67
N ILE A 11 -8.25 10.66 7.82
CA ILE A 11 -7.67 11.72 7.00
C ILE A 11 -6.14 11.79 7.17
N THR A 12 -5.63 11.58 8.39
CA THR A 12 -4.19 11.59 8.66
C THR A 12 -3.48 10.48 7.89
N LEU A 13 -4.07 9.28 7.86
CA LEU A 13 -3.54 8.15 7.08
C LEU A 13 -3.63 8.41 5.57
N LEU A 14 -4.70 9.04 5.10
CA LEU A 14 -4.82 9.43 3.69
C LEU A 14 -3.77 10.44 3.26
N ILE A 15 -3.49 11.47 4.09
CA ILE A 15 -2.43 12.45 3.82
C ILE A 15 -1.08 11.74 3.81
N GLY A 16 -0.81 10.88 4.79
CA GLY A 16 0.42 10.09 4.85
C GLY A 16 0.62 9.21 3.61
N LEU A 17 -0.45 8.53 3.17
CA LEU A 17 -0.45 7.73 1.95
C LEU A 17 -0.15 8.60 0.71
N LEU A 18 -0.76 9.77 0.58
CA LEU A 18 -0.51 10.67 -0.55
C LEU A 18 0.94 11.16 -0.59
N ILE A 19 1.53 11.49 0.58
CA ILE A 19 2.94 11.89 0.69
C ILE A 19 3.85 10.73 0.26
N LEU A 20 3.65 9.53 0.80
CA LEU A 20 4.45 8.37 0.46
C LEU A 20 4.33 7.98 -1.01
N PHE A 21 3.13 8.02 -1.56
CA PHE A 21 2.88 7.78 -2.98
C PHE A 21 3.62 8.79 -3.87
N SER A 22 3.62 10.07 -3.48
CA SER A 22 4.36 11.11 -4.19
C SER A 22 5.87 10.88 -4.14
N LEU A 23 6.39 10.46 -2.97
CA LEU A 23 7.78 10.08 -2.80
C LEU A 23 8.15 8.86 -3.65
N ASP A 24 7.35 7.79 -3.61
CA ASP A 24 7.55 6.59 -4.44
C ASP A 24 7.58 6.95 -5.92
N PHE A 25 6.65 7.78 -6.38
CA PHE A 25 6.65 8.27 -7.74
C PHE A 25 7.95 9.01 -8.08
N GLY A 26 8.40 9.91 -7.22
CA GLY A 26 9.64 10.68 -7.37
C GLY A 26 10.88 9.79 -7.43
N PHE A 27 11.04 8.85 -6.48
CA PHE A 27 12.12 7.86 -6.51
C PHE A 27 12.03 6.97 -7.75
N GLY A 28 10.82 6.61 -8.19
CA GLY A 28 10.61 5.89 -9.43
C GLY A 28 11.00 6.69 -10.68
N VAL A 29 10.79 8.02 -10.70
CA VAL A 29 11.29 8.91 -11.78
C VAL A 29 12.80 8.86 -11.78
N TRP A 30 13.40 9.09 -10.61
CA TRP A 30 14.85 9.19 -10.46
C TRP A 30 15.54 7.90 -10.87
N LYS A 31 15.02 6.74 -10.43
CA LYS A 31 15.49 5.42 -10.87
C LYS A 31 15.50 5.29 -12.39
N ALA A 32 14.41 5.69 -13.06
CA ALA A 32 14.33 5.59 -14.53
C ALA A 32 15.36 6.50 -15.21
N THR A 33 15.59 7.70 -14.67
CA THR A 33 16.62 8.63 -15.16
C THR A 33 18.03 8.05 -14.97
N VAL A 34 18.36 7.48 -13.81
CA VAL A 34 19.70 6.92 -13.52
C VAL A 34 19.99 5.70 -14.39
N LEU A 35 19.00 4.82 -14.58
CA LEU A 35 19.18 3.59 -15.35
C LEU A 35 19.08 3.80 -16.87
N GLY A 36 18.83 5.03 -17.34
CA GLY A 36 18.74 5.35 -18.77
C GLY A 36 17.55 4.69 -19.49
N ILE A 37 16.62 4.08 -18.75
CA ILE A 37 15.43 3.44 -19.31
C ILE A 37 14.41 4.55 -19.55
N ARG A 38 14.09 4.85 -20.83
CA ARG A 38 13.02 5.80 -21.16
C ARG A 38 11.75 5.39 -20.43
N ARG A 39 11.29 6.24 -19.53
CA ARG A 39 10.07 6.07 -18.74
C ARG A 39 8.82 6.28 -19.60
N THR A 40 8.77 5.66 -20.76
CA THR A 40 7.65 5.77 -21.71
C THR A 40 6.83 4.50 -21.60
N SER A 41 5.73 4.61 -20.84
CA SER A 41 4.66 3.66 -20.55
C SER A 41 4.75 2.85 -19.25
N GLU A 42 5.73 1.99 -18.99
CA GLU A 42 5.61 0.99 -17.91
C GLU A 42 5.64 1.56 -16.48
N GLY A 43 6.66 2.36 -16.15
CA GLY A 43 6.80 2.92 -14.80
C GLY A 43 5.66 3.86 -14.41
N PHE A 44 5.19 4.66 -15.37
CA PHE A 44 4.02 5.52 -15.18
C PHE A 44 2.72 4.72 -15.06
N ARG A 45 2.53 3.70 -15.91
CA ARG A 45 1.37 2.78 -15.81
C ARG A 45 1.35 2.07 -14.46
N LYS A 46 2.50 1.66 -13.93
CA LYS A 46 2.58 1.02 -12.61
C LYS A 46 2.09 1.96 -11.50
N THR A 47 2.57 3.20 -11.48
CA THR A 47 2.09 4.20 -10.50
C THR A 47 0.61 4.52 -10.69
N PHE A 48 0.15 4.71 -11.93
CA PHE A 48 -1.26 4.97 -12.21
C PHE A 48 -2.16 3.80 -11.78
N ASN A 49 -1.73 2.56 -12.01
CA ASN A 49 -2.45 1.37 -11.55
C ASN A 49 -2.52 1.31 -10.02
N LYS A 50 -1.43 1.63 -9.31
CA LYS A 50 -1.45 1.74 -7.84
C LYS A 50 -2.45 2.80 -7.38
N PHE A 51 -2.48 3.97 -8.03
CA PHE A 51 -3.45 5.03 -7.71
C PHE A 51 -4.89 4.56 -7.86
N LEU A 52 -5.20 3.89 -8.98
CA LEU A 52 -6.54 3.33 -9.21
C LEU A 52 -6.89 2.21 -8.23
N GLN A 53 -5.94 1.33 -7.92
CA GLN A 53 -6.14 0.25 -6.95
C GLN A 53 -6.39 0.80 -5.55
N TYR A 54 -5.57 1.74 -5.09
CA TYR A 54 -5.71 2.34 -3.76
C TYR A 54 -6.98 3.17 -3.65
N GLY A 55 -7.22 4.07 -4.60
CA GLY A 55 -8.44 4.87 -4.66
C GLY A 55 -9.69 3.99 -4.74
N GLY A 56 -9.68 2.97 -5.61
CA GLY A 56 -10.76 2.01 -5.75
C GLY A 56 -11.02 1.23 -4.45
N SER A 57 -9.98 0.69 -3.82
CA SER A 57 -10.10 -0.04 -2.56
C SER A 57 -10.63 0.82 -1.41
N ILE A 58 -10.21 2.09 -1.31
CA ILE A 58 -10.71 3.04 -0.30
C ILE A 58 -12.20 3.31 -0.53
N ILE A 59 -12.61 3.59 -1.77
CA ILE A 59 -14.02 3.85 -2.12
C ILE A 59 -14.87 2.61 -1.84
N VAL A 60 -14.42 1.42 -2.24
CA VAL A 60 -15.14 0.17 -1.99
C VAL A 60 -15.28 -0.09 -0.48
N GLY A 61 -14.21 0.07 0.30
CA GLY A 61 -14.25 -0.07 1.76
C GLY A 61 -15.23 0.92 2.40
N MET A 62 -15.23 2.17 1.94
CA MET A 62 -16.16 3.19 2.39
C MET A 62 -17.61 2.81 2.08
N VAL A 63 -17.92 2.41 0.85
CA VAL A 63 -19.28 2.02 0.45
C VAL A 63 -19.77 0.81 1.24
N LEU A 64 -18.93 -0.22 1.41
CA LEU A 64 -19.29 -1.43 2.16
C LEU A 64 -19.61 -1.11 3.62
N LEU A 65 -18.77 -0.31 4.29
CA LEU A 65 -19.00 0.07 5.70
C LEU A 65 -20.28 0.90 5.86
N ASN A 66 -20.63 1.72 4.87
CA ASN A 66 -21.86 2.50 4.89
C ASN A 66 -23.11 1.64 4.64
N ILE A 67 -23.08 0.71 3.68
CA ILE A 67 -24.19 -0.21 3.40
C ILE A 67 -24.45 -1.13 4.60
N VAL A 68 -23.37 -1.67 5.19
CA VAL A 68 -23.52 -2.58 6.33
C VAL A 68 -23.90 -1.81 7.59
N GLY A 69 -23.40 -0.58 7.78
CA GLY A 69 -23.76 0.27 8.91
C GLY A 69 -25.21 0.72 8.94
N ASP A 70 -25.85 0.83 7.77
CA ASP A 70 -27.29 1.10 7.66
C ASP A 70 -28.14 -0.08 8.17
N LYS A 71 -27.65 -1.32 8.01
CA LYS A 71 -28.36 -2.54 8.43
C LYS A 71 -28.02 -2.97 9.87
N ASP A 72 -26.77 -2.80 10.27
CA ASP A 72 -26.26 -3.15 11.60
C ASP A 72 -25.08 -2.24 11.98
N ALA A 73 -25.38 -1.24 12.81
CA ALA A 73 -24.39 -0.28 13.29
C ALA A 73 -23.27 -0.95 14.12
N HIS A 74 -23.55 -2.09 14.77
CA HIS A 74 -22.59 -2.81 15.59
C HIS A 74 -21.55 -3.53 14.73
N PHE A 75 -22.00 -4.08 13.59
CA PHE A 75 -21.11 -4.67 12.60
C PHE A 75 -20.22 -3.60 11.97
N ALA A 76 -20.78 -2.47 11.52
CA ALA A 76 -19.97 -1.40 10.94
C ALA A 76 -18.90 -0.88 11.90
N ALA A 77 -19.21 -0.74 13.19
CA ALA A 77 -18.22 -0.35 14.19
C ALA A 77 -17.08 -1.38 14.31
N GLN A 78 -17.41 -2.67 14.38
CA GLN A 78 -16.43 -3.75 14.53
C GLN A 78 -15.51 -3.90 13.32
N TYR A 79 -16.04 -3.72 12.10
CA TYR A 79 -15.30 -3.94 10.86
C TYR A 79 -14.72 -2.65 10.26
N SER A 80 -15.07 -1.47 10.78
CA SER A 80 -14.53 -0.17 10.34
C SER A 80 -13.01 -0.10 10.42
N TRP A 81 -12.42 -0.68 11.47
CA TRP A 81 -10.98 -0.75 11.63
C TRP A 81 -10.32 -1.61 10.53
N LEU A 82 -10.95 -2.73 10.16
CA LEU A 82 -10.44 -3.67 9.17
C LEU A 82 -10.54 -3.10 7.74
N PHE A 83 -11.72 -2.64 7.33
CA PHE A 83 -11.94 -2.13 5.98
C PHE A 83 -11.57 -0.65 5.80
N GLY A 84 -11.13 -0.01 6.88
CA GLY A 84 -10.73 1.38 6.93
C GLY A 84 -9.24 1.55 7.20
N ASP A 85 -8.91 1.64 8.48
CA ASP A 85 -7.57 1.98 8.94
C ASP A 85 -6.53 0.92 8.54
N LEU A 86 -6.84 -0.37 8.70
CA LEU A 86 -5.93 -1.45 8.33
C LEU A 86 -5.63 -1.43 6.82
N LEU A 87 -6.65 -1.22 5.98
CA LEU A 87 -6.48 -1.09 4.54
C LEU A 87 -5.51 0.05 4.19
N LEU A 88 -5.65 1.21 4.83
CA LEU A 88 -4.74 2.33 4.64
C LEU A 88 -3.32 2.01 5.15
N TYR A 89 -3.18 1.36 6.30
CA TYR A 89 -1.88 0.93 6.82
C TYR A 89 -1.17 -0.03 5.87
N ILE A 90 -1.89 -0.98 5.27
CA ILE A 90 -1.34 -1.90 4.27
C ILE A 90 -0.87 -1.13 3.03
N MET A 91 -1.65 -0.17 2.52
CA MET A 91 -1.23 0.66 1.38
C MET A 91 0.03 1.46 1.69
N ILE A 92 0.07 2.11 2.86
CA ILE A 92 1.24 2.86 3.35
C ILE A 92 2.46 1.94 3.42
N TYR A 93 2.29 0.75 3.97
CA TYR A 93 3.35 -0.25 4.08
C TYR A 93 3.90 -0.66 2.70
N ILE A 94 3.03 -0.92 1.72
CA ILE A 94 3.43 -1.26 0.36
C ILE A 94 4.22 -0.12 -0.29
N GLU A 95 3.81 1.14 -0.07
CA GLU A 95 4.53 2.30 -0.60
C GLU A 95 5.92 2.47 0.03
N VAL A 96 6.05 2.24 1.34
CA VAL A 96 7.36 2.22 2.02
C VAL A 96 8.29 1.17 1.39
N VAL A 97 7.81 -0.06 1.18
CA VAL A 97 8.60 -1.11 0.52
C VAL A 97 9.03 -0.69 -0.89
N SER A 98 8.12 -0.10 -1.66
CA SER A 98 8.37 0.38 -3.02
C SER A 98 9.44 1.48 -3.07
N ILE A 99 9.43 2.40 -2.10
CA ILE A 99 10.48 3.42 -1.95
C ILE A 99 11.84 2.76 -1.72
N PHE A 100 11.95 1.80 -0.78
CA PHE A 100 13.22 1.10 -0.53
C PHE A 100 13.72 0.34 -1.77
N GLU A 101 12.84 -0.26 -2.56
CA GLU A 101 13.21 -0.89 -3.84
C GLU A 101 13.79 0.12 -4.84
N ASN A 102 13.19 1.31 -4.93
CA ASN A 102 13.67 2.36 -5.82
C ASN A 102 15.01 2.94 -5.32
N MET A 103 15.15 3.16 -4.01
CA MET A 103 16.41 3.60 -3.39
C MET A 103 17.55 2.61 -3.63
N GLU A 104 17.29 1.30 -3.49
CA GLU A 104 18.30 0.28 -3.76
C GLU A 104 18.73 0.27 -5.23
N ALA A 105 17.78 0.44 -6.15
CA ALA A 105 18.08 0.50 -7.58
C ALA A 105 18.90 1.74 -7.96
N ILE A 106 18.68 2.88 -7.29
CA ILE A 106 19.43 4.12 -7.52
C ILE A 106 20.83 4.03 -6.90
N GLY A 107 20.91 3.62 -5.63
CA GLY A 107 22.16 3.66 -4.88
C GLY A 107 23.10 2.48 -5.11
N GLY A 108 22.72 1.50 -5.95
CA GLY A 108 23.59 0.45 -6.47
C GLY A 108 24.41 -0.28 -5.42
N SER A 109 25.73 -0.04 -5.43
CA SER A 109 26.72 -0.64 -4.52
C SER A 109 27.14 0.26 -3.36
N SER A 110 26.48 1.41 -3.14
CA SER A 110 26.81 2.29 -2.02
C SER A 110 26.69 1.59 -0.67
N ASP A 111 27.58 1.93 0.26
CA ASP A 111 27.62 1.34 1.60
C ASP A 111 26.30 1.54 2.34
N PHE A 112 25.66 2.71 2.17
CA PHE A 112 24.34 2.96 2.75
C PHE A 112 23.27 1.99 2.22
N VAL A 113 23.25 1.72 0.91
CA VAL A 113 22.31 0.73 0.36
C VAL A 113 22.60 -0.66 0.89
N LYS A 114 23.88 -1.03 0.96
CA LYS A 114 24.32 -2.36 1.39
C LYS A 114 24.01 -2.63 2.87
N TYR A 115 24.28 -1.67 3.75
CA TYR A 115 24.20 -1.86 5.20
C TYR A 115 22.89 -1.37 5.83
N PHE A 116 22.12 -0.52 5.15
CA PHE A 116 20.87 0.01 5.69
C PHE A 116 19.65 -0.37 4.85
N ILE A 117 19.60 0.04 3.58
CA ILE A 117 18.42 -0.15 2.70
C ILE A 117 18.09 -1.63 2.48
N ARG A 118 19.08 -2.44 2.12
CA ARG A 118 18.88 -3.89 1.86
C ARG A 118 18.39 -4.66 3.09
N PRO A 119 19.04 -4.55 4.28
CA PRO A 119 18.57 -5.22 5.48
C PRO A 119 17.16 -4.79 5.88
N VAL A 120 16.87 -3.49 5.88
CA VAL A 120 15.55 -2.96 6.26
C VAL A 120 14.48 -3.46 5.30
N ARG A 121 14.71 -3.36 3.98
CA ARG A 121 13.78 -3.87 2.97
C ARG A 121 13.51 -5.36 3.15
N ARG A 122 14.55 -6.17 3.38
CA ARG A 122 14.42 -7.61 3.57
C ARG A 122 13.67 -7.93 4.85
N MET A 123 13.92 -7.22 5.96
CA MET A 123 13.20 -7.41 7.22
C MET A 123 11.70 -7.14 7.04
N ILE A 124 11.37 -6.05 6.34
CA ILE A 124 10.00 -5.66 6.05
C ILE A 124 9.34 -6.73 5.17
N THR A 125 9.88 -7.00 3.97
CA THR A 125 9.29 -8.00 3.04
C THR A 125 9.26 -9.44 3.57
N PHE A 126 10.16 -9.82 4.47
CA PHE A 126 10.15 -11.16 5.07
C PHE A 126 8.90 -11.40 5.92
N GLN A 127 8.43 -10.39 6.66
CA GLN A 127 7.18 -10.50 7.41
C GLN A 127 6.00 -10.73 6.46
N LEU A 128 5.95 -9.99 5.35
CA LEU A 128 4.89 -10.14 4.36
C LEU A 128 4.92 -11.53 3.68
N LYS A 129 6.10 -12.02 3.32
CA LYS A 129 6.25 -13.32 2.66
C LYS A 129 5.90 -14.49 3.57
N ASN A 130 6.23 -14.41 4.86
CA ASN A 130 5.84 -15.44 5.82
C ASN A 130 4.32 -15.47 6.01
N LEU A 131 3.67 -14.30 6.12
CA LEU A 131 2.21 -14.22 6.21
C LEU A 131 1.50 -14.89 5.01
N LEU A 132 1.98 -14.64 3.78
CA LEU A 132 1.40 -15.23 2.56
C LEU A 132 1.70 -16.74 2.42
N LYS A 133 2.90 -17.18 2.84
CA LYS A 133 3.28 -18.60 2.79
C LYS A 133 2.46 -19.44 3.77
N ASP A 134 2.13 -18.88 4.93
CA ASP A 134 1.31 -19.54 5.93
C ASP A 134 -0.14 -19.73 5.41
N GLU A 135 -0.70 -18.75 4.69
CA GLU A 135 -1.99 -18.89 4.00
C GLU A 135 -1.99 -20.01 2.94
N GLU A 136 -1.01 -20.03 2.02
CA GLU A 136 -0.90 -21.10 1.00
C GLU A 136 -0.77 -22.50 1.63
N SER A 137 -0.05 -22.60 2.74
CA SER A 137 0.11 -23.88 3.44
C SER A 137 -1.19 -24.35 4.11
N SER A 138 -1.99 -23.43 4.65
CA SER A 138 -3.28 -23.73 5.28
C SER A 138 -4.38 -24.12 4.27
N ILE A 139 -4.32 -23.59 3.05
CA ILE A 139 -5.24 -23.95 1.97
C ILE A 139 -4.91 -25.35 1.45
N ASN A 140 -3.63 -25.67 1.29
CA ASN A 140 -3.18 -26.99 0.82
C ASN A 140 -3.27 -28.11 1.88
N SER A 141 -3.38 -27.78 3.18
CA SER A 141 -3.60 -28.79 4.23
C SER A 141 -5.08 -29.12 4.45
N ASN A 142 -6.00 -28.33 3.89
CA ASN A 142 -7.45 -28.52 3.99
C ASN A 142 -8.08 -29.03 2.67
N SER A 143 -7.26 -29.39 1.67
CA SER A 143 -7.64 -30.10 0.44
C SER A 143 -7.19 -31.54 0.49
#